data_AF-A0A7X0P6Q4-F1
#
_entry.id   AF-A0A7X0P6Q4-F1
#
_cell.length_a   1.000
_cell.length_b   1.000
_cell.length_c   1.000
_cell.angle_alpha   90.00
_cell.angle_beta   90.00
_cell.angle_gamma   90.00
#
_symmetry.space_group_name_H-M   'P 1'
#
loop_
_entity.id
_entity.type
_entity.pdbx_description
1 polymer ?
#
loop_
_entity_poly.entity_id
_entity_poly.type
_entity_poly.pdbx_seq_one_letter_code
_entity_poly.pdbx_strand_id
1 'polypeptide(L)'
;MWVVLAACVVIPLVGLFLLVMNPVWRDDARLEAFYERVVAYPLPPSSRDAFPMDRDVTFGKNLAGGSGSYCDYRVRITLETALSPQEIRRYYDGATIAGAEHKAMISLYFQDDASAGGRRVIVEAYDSHNWDWDWRCY
;
A
#
# COMPACT_ATOMS: atom_id res chain seq x y z
N MET A 1 -29.70 14.10 -37.00
CA MET A 1 -28.95 12.94 -37.54
C MET A 1 -27.54 12.85 -36.92
N TRP A 2 -26.72 13.91 -36.99
CA TRP A 2 -25.39 13.93 -36.38
C TRP A 2 -25.34 13.67 -34.88
N VAL A 3 -26.30 14.22 -34.12
CA VAL A 3 -26.39 14.00 -32.66
C VAL A 3 -26.67 12.53 -32.31
N VAL A 4 -27.47 11.83 -33.12
CA VAL A 4 -27.80 10.41 -32.89
C VAL A 4 -26.62 9.52 -33.24
N LEU A 5 -25.93 9.81 -34.35
CA LEU A 5 -24.68 9.13 -34.72
C LEU A 5 -23.57 9.35 -33.68
N ALA A 6 -23.41 10.59 -33.21
CA ALA A 6 -22.46 10.92 -32.15
C ALA A 6 -22.82 10.19 -30.84
N ALA A 7 -24.09 10.15 -30.44
CA ALA A 7 -24.52 9.42 -29.25
C ALA A 7 -24.24 7.91 -29.38
N CYS A 8 -24.52 7.29 -30.53
CA CYS A 8 -24.26 5.88 -30.77
C CYS A 8 -22.78 5.49 -30.71
N VAL A 9 -21.86 6.45 -30.90
CA VAL A 9 -20.40 6.20 -30.81
C VAL A 9 -19.87 6.60 -29.44
N VAL A 10 -20.30 7.74 -28.90
CA VAL A 10 -19.81 8.26 -27.62
C VAL A 10 -20.29 7.40 -26.44
N ILE A 11 -21.55 6.98 -26.43
CA ILE A 11 -22.10 6.16 -25.33
C ILE A 11 -21.31 4.85 -25.13
N PRO A 12 -21.06 4.01 -26.16
CA PRO A 12 -20.29 2.79 -25.96
C PRO A 12 -18.83 3.07 -25.60
N LEU A 13 -18.23 4.14 -26.11
CA LEU A 13 -16.86 4.53 -25.72
C LEU A 13 -16.78 4.92 -24.24
N VAL A 14 -17.73 5.73 -23.75
CA VAL A 14 -17.82 6.08 -22.33
C VAL A 14 -18.11 4.83 -21.49
N GLY A 15 -19.02 3.97 -21.94
CA GLY A 15 -19.31 2.71 -21.25
C GLY A 15 -18.06 1.82 -21.13
N LEU A 16 -17.30 1.65 -22.21
CA LEU A 16 -16.05 0.90 -22.21
C LEU A 16 -15.00 1.52 -21.29
N PHE A 17 -14.85 2.86 -21.35
CA PHE A 17 -13.94 3.57 -20.46
C PHE A 17 -14.28 3.34 -18.99
N LEU A 18 -15.55 3.45 -18.61
CA LEU A 18 -16.00 3.19 -17.24
C LEU A 18 -15.76 1.73 -16.83
N LEU A 19 -15.98 0.76 -17.73
CA LEU A 19 -15.70 -0.65 -17.44
C LEU A 19 -14.21 -0.91 -17.15
N VAL A 20 -13.32 -0.27 -17.90
CA VAL A 20 -11.86 -0.41 -17.72
C VAL A 20 -11.35 0.35 -16.49
N MET A 21 -11.90 1.53 -16.21
CA MET A 21 -11.41 2.40 -15.13
C MET A 21 -12.02 2.11 -13.76
N ASN A 22 -13.20 1.50 -13.70
CA ASN A 22 -13.82 1.12 -12.42
C ASN A 22 -12.91 0.24 -11.52
N PRO A 23 -12.27 -0.85 -12.01
CA PRO A 23 -11.35 -1.62 -11.16
C PRO A 23 -10.16 -0.76 -10.68
N VAL A 24 -9.58 0.07 -11.55
CA VAL A 24 -8.49 0.99 -11.21
C VAL A 24 -8.88 1.93 -10.06
N TRP A 25 -10.05 2.58 -10.17
CA TRP A 25 -10.53 3.50 -9.14
C TRP A 25 -10.84 2.80 -7.82
N ARG A 26 -11.33 1.56 -7.88
CA ARG A 26 -11.57 0.75 -6.69
C ARG A 26 -10.26 0.45 -5.96
N ASP A 27 -9.23 0.03 -6.69
CA ASP A 27 -7.94 -0.31 -6.10
C ASP A 27 -7.18 0.93 -5.61
N ASP A 28 -7.32 2.08 -6.29
CA ASP A 28 -6.79 3.35 -5.79
C ASP A 28 -7.45 3.76 -4.46
N ALA A 29 -8.78 3.65 -4.36
CA ALA A 29 -9.49 3.95 -3.12
C ALA A 29 -9.11 3.00 -1.97
N ARG A 30 -8.88 1.71 -2.29
CA ARG A 30 -8.41 0.71 -1.32
C ARG A 30 -6.99 0.99 -0.86
N LEU A 31 -6.09 1.34 -1.77
CA LEU A 31 -4.71 1.70 -1.47
C LEU A 31 -4.65 2.93 -0.58
N GLU A 32 -5.44 3.97 -0.88
CA GLU A 32 -5.52 5.18 -0.08
C GLU A 32 -6.03 4.88 1.34
N ALA A 33 -7.16 4.16 1.45
CA ALA A 33 -7.70 3.78 2.75
C ALA A 33 -6.74 2.87 3.54
N PHE A 34 -5.96 2.02 2.87
CA PHE A 34 -4.92 1.22 3.50
C PHE A 34 -3.77 2.11 4.00
N TYR A 35 -3.28 3.02 3.17
CA TYR A 35 -2.28 4.01 3.53
C TYR A 35 -2.68 4.82 4.77
N GLU A 36 -3.89 5.40 4.78
CA GLU A 36 -4.43 6.15 5.92
C GLU A 36 -4.40 5.35 7.22
N ARG A 37 -4.77 4.06 7.17
CA ARG A 37 -4.76 3.18 8.35
C ARG A 37 -3.35 2.86 8.83
N VAL A 38 -2.41 2.63 7.92
CA VAL A 38 -1.01 2.35 8.28
C VAL A 38 -0.37 3.57 8.93
N VAL A 39 -0.63 4.77 8.42
CA VAL A 39 -0.02 6.00 8.95
C VAL A 39 -0.70 6.51 10.22
N ALA A 40 -1.98 6.20 10.41
CA ALA A 40 -2.71 6.50 11.64
C ALA A 40 -2.36 5.54 12.78
N TYR A 41 -1.77 4.37 12.49
CA TYR A 41 -1.34 3.44 13.52
C TYR A 41 -0.27 4.10 14.41
N PRO A 42 -0.39 4.00 15.75
CA PRO A 42 0.55 4.66 16.65
C PRO A 42 1.98 4.19 16.37
N LEU A 43 2.92 5.13 16.36
CA LEU A 43 4.33 4.82 16.25
C LEU A 43 4.84 4.19 17.56
N PRO A 44 5.86 3.31 17.50
CA PRO A 44 6.48 2.81 18.71
C PRO A 44 7.02 3.96 19.57
N PRO A 45 7.05 3.82 20.90
CA PRO A 45 7.61 4.85 21.77
C PRO A 45 9.06 5.18 21.38
N SER A 46 9.48 6.42 21.58
CA SER A 46 10.83 6.89 21.21
C SER A 46 11.20 6.66 19.74
N SER A 47 10.18 6.66 18.86
CA SER A 47 10.34 6.55 17.41
C SER A 47 9.70 7.75 16.72
N ARG A 48 10.27 8.15 15.59
CA ARG A 48 9.74 9.21 14.73
C ARG A 48 9.85 8.79 13.27
N ASP A 49 9.00 9.36 12.43
CA ASP A 49 9.13 9.19 10.98
C ASP A 49 10.43 9.86 10.51
N ALA A 50 11.26 9.09 9.81
CA ALA A 50 12.52 9.57 9.25
C ALA A 50 12.25 10.46 8.03
N PHE A 51 11.23 10.11 7.24
CA PHE A 51 10.90 10.74 5.97
C PHE A 51 9.37 10.86 5.81
N PRO A 52 8.72 11.78 6.55
CA PRO A 52 7.26 11.90 6.54
C PRO A 52 6.67 12.29 5.17
N MET A 53 7.48 12.91 4.30
CA MET A 53 7.08 13.33 2.95
C MET A 53 7.48 12.32 1.85
N ASP A 54 8.24 11.26 2.19
CA ASP A 54 8.79 10.29 1.24
C ASP A 54 8.39 8.87 1.67
N ARG A 55 7.08 8.63 1.74
CA ARG A 55 6.52 7.32 2.00
C ARG A 55 6.28 6.63 0.68
N ASP A 56 6.82 5.41 0.56
CA ASP A 56 6.64 4.60 -0.63
C ASP A 56 5.32 3.83 -0.51
N VAL A 57 4.35 4.26 -1.31
CA VAL A 57 3.02 3.65 -1.44
C VAL A 57 2.90 3.11 -2.84
N THR A 58 2.89 1.78 -2.96
CA THR A 58 2.92 1.10 -4.26
C THR A 58 1.79 0.08 -4.35
N PHE A 59 1.18 -0.02 -5.53
CA PHE A 59 0.30 -1.10 -5.92
C PHE A 59 0.88 -1.83 -7.13
N GLY A 60 0.83 -3.15 -7.12
CA GLY A 60 1.35 -3.92 -8.25
C GLY A 60 1.34 -5.42 -8.02
N LYS A 61 1.73 -6.15 -9.06
CA LYS A 61 1.76 -7.62 -9.05
C LYS A 61 3.00 -8.13 -8.30
N ASN A 62 2.82 -9.13 -7.43
CA ASN A 62 3.90 -9.86 -6.76
C ASN A 62 4.93 -8.97 -6.00
N LEU A 63 4.50 -7.85 -5.40
CA LEU A 63 5.37 -7.00 -4.57
C LEU A 63 5.82 -7.71 -3.29
N ALA A 64 4.99 -8.58 -2.73
CA ALA A 64 5.33 -9.41 -1.56
C ALA A 64 6.24 -10.61 -1.93
N GLY A 65 6.51 -10.80 -3.23
CA GLY A 65 7.30 -11.91 -3.77
C GLY A 65 6.50 -13.19 -3.92
N GLY A 66 6.78 -13.95 -4.99
CA GLY A 66 6.05 -15.17 -5.37
C GLY A 66 5.73 -15.20 -6.86
N SER A 67 5.11 -16.28 -7.33
CA SER A 67 4.75 -16.50 -8.74
C SER A 67 3.24 -16.56 -8.99
N GLY A 68 2.43 -16.12 -8.01
CA GLY A 68 0.98 -16.18 -8.09
C GLY A 68 0.36 -15.08 -8.96
N SER A 69 -0.94 -15.19 -9.18
CA SER A 69 -1.77 -14.16 -9.80
C SER A 69 -2.50 -13.35 -8.72
N TYR A 70 -1.74 -12.57 -7.96
CA TYR A 70 -2.27 -11.66 -6.95
C TYR A 70 -1.66 -10.27 -7.10
N CYS A 71 -2.41 -9.30 -6.59
CA CYS A 71 -2.04 -7.91 -6.52
C CYS A 71 -1.72 -7.58 -5.08
N ASP A 72 -0.70 -6.77 -4.86
CA ASP A 72 -0.27 -6.35 -3.55
C ASP A 72 -0.42 -4.84 -3.41
N TYR A 73 -0.96 -4.42 -2.28
CA TYR A 73 -0.84 -3.05 -1.77
C TYR A 73 0.33 -3.03 -0.81
N ARG A 74 1.29 -2.11 -0.99
CA ARG A 74 2.45 -1.96 -0.12
C ARG A 74 2.58 -0.52 0.35
N VAL A 75 2.71 -0.34 1.66
CA VAL A 75 3.00 0.94 2.30
C VAL A 75 4.28 0.77 3.10
N ARG A 76 5.30 1.54 2.74
CA ARG A 76 6.61 1.51 3.37
C ARG A 76 6.88 2.83 4.08
N ILE A 77 7.18 2.73 5.37
CA ILE A 77 7.52 3.86 6.23
C ILE A 77 8.90 3.60 6.84
N THR A 78 9.75 4.62 6.85
CA THR A 78 11.06 4.53 7.51
C THR A 78 11.01 5.27 8.84
N LEU A 79 11.32 4.58 9.92
CA LEU A 79 11.34 5.15 11.27
C LEU A 79 12.78 5.29 11.75
N GLU A 80 13.04 6.40 12.43
CA GLU A 80 14.19 6.57 13.30
C GLU A 80 13.78 6.28 14.74
N THR A 81 14.54 5.44 15.42
CA THR A 81 14.17 4.94 16.75
C THR A 81 15.39 4.69 17.61
N ALA A 82 15.23 4.90 18.92
CA ALA A 82 16.21 4.47 19.91
C ALA A 82 16.00 3.01 20.36
N LEU A 83 14.89 2.39 19.96
CA LEU A 83 14.53 1.03 20.37
C LEU A 83 15.45 -0.03 19.74
N SER A 84 15.61 -1.14 20.47
CA SER A 84 16.24 -2.33 19.94
C SER A 84 15.34 -3.02 18.90
N PRO A 85 15.90 -3.81 17.97
CA PRO A 85 15.11 -4.57 17.01
C PRO A 85 14.07 -5.50 17.66
N GLN A 86 14.37 -6.01 18.86
CA GLN A 86 13.48 -6.92 19.60
C GLN A 86 12.26 -6.18 20.14
N GLU A 87 12.42 -4.95 20.64
CA GLU A 87 11.31 -4.12 21.13
C GLU A 87 10.37 -3.73 19.99
N ILE A 88 10.92 -3.40 18.82
CA ILE A 88 10.11 -3.05 17.65
C ILE A 88 9.34 -4.26 17.11
N ARG A 89 9.99 -5.43 17.03
CA ARG A 89 9.30 -6.68 16.68
C ARG A 89 8.14 -6.92 17.63
N ARG A 90 8.38 -6.86 18.95
CA ARG A 90 7.33 -7.06 19.95
C ARG A 90 6.18 -6.05 19.83
N TYR A 91 6.49 -4.80 19.46
CA TYR A 91 5.47 -3.77 19.23
C TYR A 91 4.57 -4.09 18.03
N TYR A 92 5.17 -4.53 16.92
CA TYR A 92 4.42 -4.85 15.69
C TYR A 92 3.85 -6.27 15.65
N ASP A 93 4.34 -7.21 16.47
CA ASP A 93 3.76 -8.55 16.60
C ASP A 93 2.30 -8.49 17.08
N GLY A 94 1.97 -7.51 17.94
CA GLY A 94 0.61 -7.25 18.40
C GLY A 94 -0.20 -6.32 17.49
N ALA A 95 0.40 -5.78 16.43
CA ALA A 95 -0.28 -4.81 15.59
C ALA A 95 -1.43 -5.45 14.82
N THR A 96 -2.58 -4.79 14.90
CA THR A 96 -3.80 -5.20 14.20
C THR A 96 -4.22 -4.08 13.27
N ILE A 97 -3.46 -3.92 12.18
CA ILE A 97 -3.78 -2.97 11.12
C ILE A 97 -4.68 -3.69 10.12
N ALA A 98 -5.83 -3.09 9.82
CA ALA A 98 -6.69 -3.58 8.76
C ALA A 98 -6.06 -3.25 7.40
N GLY A 99 -5.86 -4.28 6.58
CA GLY A 99 -5.45 -4.17 5.18
C GLY A 99 -6.57 -3.68 4.28
N ALA A 100 -6.29 -3.62 2.98
CA ALA A 100 -7.25 -3.26 1.95
C ALA A 100 -8.46 -4.21 1.92
N GLU A 101 -8.21 -5.52 2.02
CA GLU A 101 -9.22 -6.58 2.07
C GLU A 101 -9.10 -7.45 3.33
N HIS A 102 -7.87 -7.76 3.75
CA HIS A 102 -7.61 -8.68 4.86
C HIS A 102 -6.83 -7.98 5.99
N LYS A 103 -6.25 -8.76 6.91
CA LYS A 103 -5.33 -8.20 7.91
C LYS A 103 -4.01 -7.86 7.22
N ALA A 104 -3.48 -6.65 7.45
CA ALA A 104 -2.19 -6.25 6.92
C ALA A 104 -1.07 -7.12 7.52
N MET A 105 -0.20 -7.61 6.65
CA MET A 105 1.07 -8.24 7.04
C MET A 105 2.12 -7.15 7.24
N ILE A 106 2.98 -7.33 8.24
CA ILE A 106 4.02 -6.34 8.59
C ILE A 106 5.38 -7.01 8.50
N SER A 107 6.24 -6.46 7.66
CA SER A 107 7.66 -6.82 7.54
C SER A 107 8.53 -5.70 8.10
N LEU A 108 9.57 -6.07 8.84
CA LEU A 108 10.48 -5.13 9.49
C LEU A 108 11.89 -5.34 8.98
N TYR A 109 12.50 -4.30 8.41
CA TYR A 109 13.88 -4.31 7.94
C TYR A 109 14.70 -3.33 8.75
N PHE A 110 15.69 -3.85 9.50
CA PHE A 110 16.55 -3.04 10.34
C PHE A 110 17.81 -2.62 9.56
N GLN A 111 18.14 -1.34 9.62
CA GLN A 111 19.39 -0.80 9.08
C GLN A 111 20.30 -0.42 10.25
N ASP A 112 21.52 -0.94 10.23
CA ASP A 112 22.42 -0.89 11.40
C ASP A 112 23.10 0.47 11.60
N ASP A 113 23.11 1.36 10.59
CA ASP A 113 23.88 2.61 10.67
C ASP A 113 23.03 3.85 10.34
N ALA A 114 22.60 4.59 11.37
CA ALA A 114 22.38 6.02 11.21
C ALA A 114 23.45 6.77 11.99
N SER A 115 24.25 7.55 11.28
CA SER A 115 25.43 8.30 11.75
C SER A 115 25.14 9.34 12.86
N ALA A 116 23.87 9.47 13.28
CA ALA A 116 23.37 10.42 14.27
C ALA A 116 22.79 9.75 15.53
N GLY A 117 23.19 8.51 15.84
CA GLY A 117 22.92 7.85 17.13
C GLY A 117 21.53 7.22 17.30
N GLY A 118 20.71 7.19 16.24
CA GLY A 118 19.45 6.45 16.17
C GLY A 118 19.58 5.22 15.27
N ARG A 119 18.75 4.20 15.48
CA ARG A 119 18.62 3.07 14.55
C ARG A 119 17.52 3.40 13.53
N ARG A 120 17.68 2.93 12.28
CA ARG A 120 16.63 3.02 11.27
C ARG A 120 15.93 1.68 11.11
N VAL A 121 14.61 1.72 11.05
CA VAL A 121 13.80 0.55 10.72
C VAL A 121 12.83 0.92 9.60
N ILE A 122 12.77 0.09 8.58
CA ILE A 122 11.76 0.17 7.54
C ILE A 122 10.63 -0.76 7.95
N VAL A 123 9.44 -0.19 8.09
CA VAL A 123 8.20 -0.92 8.33
C VAL A 123 7.46 -1.00 7.01
N GLU A 124 7.32 -2.20 6.48
CA GLU A 124 6.53 -2.47 5.29
C GLU A 124 5.23 -3.16 5.70
N ALA A 125 4.11 -2.47 5.50
CA ALA A 125 2.79 -3.06 5.62
C ALA A 125 2.31 -3.46 4.23
N TYR A 126 1.84 -4.68 4.06
CA TYR A 126 1.27 -5.14 2.81
C TYR A 126 0.01 -5.96 3.00
N ASP A 127 -0.85 -5.94 1.99
CA ASP A 127 -2.03 -6.78 1.88
C ASP A 127 -2.19 -7.24 0.43
N SER A 128 -2.64 -8.47 0.24
CA SER A 128 -2.71 -9.12 -1.06
C SER A 128 -4.15 -9.48 -1.38
N HIS A 129 -4.54 -9.29 -2.64
CA HIS A 129 -5.84 -9.74 -3.14
C HIS A 129 -5.72 -10.44 -4.50
N ASN A 130 -6.76 -11.21 -4.84
CA ASN A 130 -6.83 -11.86 -6.14
C ASN A 130 -7.04 -10.83 -7.25
N TRP A 131 -6.54 -11.12 -8.44
CA TRP A 131 -6.68 -10.23 -9.58
C TRP A 131 -8.15 -9.98 -9.97
N ASP A 132 -8.59 -8.72 -9.81
CA ASP A 132 -9.96 -8.25 -10.10
C ASP A 132 -10.02 -7.38 -11.36
N TRP A 133 -9.28 -7.76 -12.41
CA TRP A 133 -9.27 -7.09 -13.72
C TRP A 133 -8.67 -5.68 -13.74
N ASP A 134 -7.99 -5.24 -12.67
CA ASP A 134 -7.08 -4.09 -12.78
C ASP A 134 -5.90 -4.48 -13.68
N TRP A 135 -5.75 -3.79 -14.80
CA TRP A 135 -4.71 -4.02 -15.79
C TRP A 135 -3.31 -3.66 -15.28
N ARG A 136 -3.19 -2.84 -14.22
CA ARG A 136 -1.92 -2.52 -13.56
C ARG A 136 -1.35 -3.70 -12.79
N CYS A 137 -2.16 -4.71 -12.53
CA CYS A 137 -1.78 -5.95 -11.87
C CYS A 137 -1.52 -7.11 -12.87
N TYR A 138 -1.37 -6.81 -14.15
CA TYR A 138 -1.11 -7.82 -15.19
C TYR A 138 0.37 -8.16 -15.35
#